data_AF-A0AAD9NGK5-F1
#
_entry.id   AF-A0AAD9NGK5-F1
#
_cell.length_a   1.000
_cell.length_b   1.000
_cell.length_c   1.000
_cell.angle_alpha   90.00
_cell.angle_beta   90.00
_cell.angle_gamma   90.00
#
_symmetry.space_group_name_H-M   'P 1'
#
loop_
_entity.id
_entity.type
_entity.pdbx_description
1 polymer ?
#
loop_
_entity_poly.entity_id
_entity_poly.type
_entity_poly.pdbx_seq_one_letter_code
_entity_poly.pdbx_strand_id
1 'polypeptide(L)'
;MTFRTGTKPPVDEYIWCRLVISQFTSKMASGAIKKATGLTGLAVVANPHKKLVILYDKILRTLQRIPEDAAYRKHTENIIKDRLALVKTAERELQLSRKMIEWKAWEPLIEQAPKSQWQWPMK
;
A
#
# COMPACT_ATOMS: atom_id res chain seq x y z
N MET A 1 -24.07 25.81 -1.01
CA MET A 1 -23.71 24.39 -1.18
C MET A 1 -24.13 23.65 0.07
N THR A 2 -25.30 23.03 0.03
CA THR A 2 -25.79 22.18 1.11
C THR A 2 -25.01 20.88 1.08
N PHE A 3 -24.20 20.62 2.11
CA PHE A 3 -23.70 19.28 2.36
C PHE A 3 -24.92 18.38 2.48
N ARG A 4 -25.14 17.50 1.49
CA ARG A 4 -26.17 16.47 1.57
C ARG A 4 -25.92 15.71 2.87
N THR A 5 -26.86 15.81 3.81
CA THR A 5 -26.90 14.92 4.96
C THR A 5 -26.99 13.51 4.41
N GLY A 6 -25.89 12.77 4.50
CA GLY A 6 -25.85 11.37 4.14
C GLY A 6 -26.90 10.64 4.96
N THR A 7 -27.98 10.23 4.31
CA THR A 7 -28.90 9.24 4.87
C THR A 7 -28.07 8.02 5.24
N LYS A 8 -28.03 7.71 6.54
CA LYS A 8 -27.35 6.53 7.10
C LYS A 8 -27.75 5.31 6.28
N PRO A 9 -26.80 4.55 5.70
CA PRO A 9 -27.16 3.34 4.97
C PRO A 9 -27.87 2.36 5.92
N PRO A 10 -28.86 1.59 5.41
CA PRO A 10 -29.56 0.60 6.21
C PRO A 10 -28.57 -0.40 6.80
N VAL A 11 -28.89 -0.88 8.01
CA VAL A 11 -28.01 -1.72 8.85
C VAL A 11 -27.45 -2.95 8.11
N ASP A 12 -28.14 -3.41 7.06
CA ASP A 12 -27.75 -4.53 6.19
C ASP A 12 -26.49 -4.29 5.35
N GLU A 13 -26.17 -3.06 4.94
CA GLU A 13 -24.91 -2.78 4.20
C GLU A 13 -23.67 -2.96 5.09
N TYR A 14 -23.79 -2.68 6.39
CA TYR A 14 -22.72 -2.93 7.35
C TYR A 14 -22.52 -4.42 7.62
N ILE A 15 -23.57 -5.24 7.51
CA ILE A 15 -23.48 -6.70 7.60
C ILE A 15 -22.74 -7.23 6.38
N TRP A 16 -23.02 -6.73 5.16
CA TRP A 16 -22.28 -7.11 3.97
C TRP A 16 -20.78 -6.74 4.08
N CYS A 17 -20.45 -5.53 4.55
CA CYS A 17 -19.06 -5.14 4.84
C CYS A 17 -18.41 -6.01 5.92
N ARG A 18 -19.11 -6.34 7.02
CA ARG A 18 -18.60 -7.25 8.07
C ARG A 18 -18.39 -8.67 7.54
N LEU A 19 -19.29 -9.17 6.70
CA LEU A 19 -19.18 -10.51 6.09
C LEU A 19 -18.05 -10.54 5.07
N VAL A 20 -17.92 -9.52 4.23
CA VAL A 20 -16.81 -9.39 3.26
C VAL A 20 -15.48 -9.28 3.99
N ILE A 21 -15.37 -8.46 5.04
CA ILE A 21 -14.15 -8.34 5.85
C ILE A 21 -13.87 -9.64 6.62
N SER A 22 -14.88 -10.34 7.16
CA SER A 22 -14.74 -11.64 7.82
C SER A 22 -14.29 -12.77 6.86
N GLN A 23 -14.82 -12.77 5.63
CA GLN A 23 -14.36 -13.66 4.56
C GLN A 23 -12.93 -13.29 4.11
N PHE A 24 -12.57 -12.01 4.14
CA PHE A 24 -11.23 -11.51 3.83
C PHE A 24 -10.21 -11.80 4.95
N THR A 25 -10.62 -11.80 6.22
CA THR A 25 -9.75 -12.14 7.37
C THR A 25 -9.48 -13.64 7.46
N SER A 26 -10.42 -14.51 7.06
CA SER A 26 -10.26 -15.97 7.08
C SER A 26 -9.25 -16.49 6.03
N LYS A 27 -8.97 -15.72 4.96
CA LYS A 27 -8.09 -16.13 3.85
C LYS A 27 -6.80 -15.31 3.69
N MET A 28 -6.42 -14.47 4.66
CA MET A 28 -5.17 -13.69 4.61
C MET A 28 -4.08 -14.18 5.57
N ALA A 29 -4.11 -15.46 5.95
CA ALA A 29 -3.07 -16.08 6.76
C ALA A 29 -2.49 -17.33 6.09
N SER A 30 -1.83 -17.14 4.95
CA SER A 30 -0.69 -17.98 4.56
C SER A 30 0.07 -17.22 3.50
N GLY A 31 1.24 -16.68 3.84
CA GLY A 31 2.21 -16.29 2.83
C GLY A 31 2.50 -17.55 2.03
N ALA A 32 1.88 -17.69 0.85
CA ALA A 32 2.12 -18.81 -0.04
C ALA A 32 3.57 -18.68 -0.49
N ILE A 33 4.47 -19.34 0.24
CA ILE A 33 5.87 -19.43 -0.15
C ILE A 33 5.87 -20.25 -1.43
N LYS A 34 6.26 -19.61 -2.53
CA LYS A 34 6.36 -20.28 -3.82
C LYS A 34 7.29 -21.48 -3.67
N LYS A 35 6.80 -22.69 -3.98
CA LYS A 35 7.60 -23.93 -3.83
C LYS A 35 8.67 -24.07 -4.93
N ALA A 36 8.33 -23.69 -6.17
CA ALA A 36 9.25 -23.71 -7.30
C ALA A 36 8.90 -22.60 -8.29
N THR A 37 9.90 -22.06 -8.99
CA THR A 37 9.72 -20.97 -9.97
C THR A 37 9.13 -21.43 -11.30
N GLY A 38 9.24 -22.73 -11.63
CA GLY A 38 8.88 -23.29 -12.93
C GLY A 38 9.95 -23.10 -14.01
N LEU A 39 11.11 -22.54 -13.64
CA LEU A 39 12.25 -22.29 -14.53
C LEU A 39 13.45 -23.09 -14.03
N THR A 40 14.02 -23.93 -14.90
CA THR A 40 15.20 -24.74 -14.57
C THR A 40 16.36 -23.83 -14.16
N GLY A 41 17.01 -24.14 -13.03
CA GLY A 41 18.18 -23.41 -12.53
C GLY A 41 17.87 -22.12 -11.75
N LEU A 42 16.61 -21.67 -11.66
CA LEU A 42 16.24 -20.49 -10.89
C LEU A 42 15.56 -20.85 -9.57
N ALA A 43 16.33 -20.87 -8.48
CA ALA A 43 15.81 -21.12 -7.14
C ALA A 43 14.87 -20.01 -6.65
N VAL A 44 13.89 -20.38 -5.80
CA VAL A 44 13.00 -19.40 -5.15
C VAL A 44 13.79 -18.59 -4.12
N VAL A 45 13.69 -17.27 -4.23
CA VAL A 45 14.32 -16.33 -3.31
C VAL A 45 13.42 -16.07 -2.11
N ALA A 46 13.94 -16.30 -0.90
CA ALA A 46 13.30 -15.83 0.33
C ALA A 46 13.35 -14.30 0.44
N ASN A 47 12.24 -13.69 0.87
CA ASN A 47 12.08 -12.24 1.06
C ASN A 47 12.56 -11.39 -0.14
N PRO A 48 11.93 -11.52 -1.33
CA PRO A 48 12.40 -10.88 -2.56
C PRO A 48 12.48 -9.35 -2.49
N HIS A 49 11.53 -8.69 -1.80
CA HIS A 49 11.50 -7.23 -1.70
C HIS A 49 12.76 -6.66 -1.03
N LYS A 50 13.22 -7.27 0.08
CA LYS A 50 14.44 -6.84 0.77
C LYS A 50 15.68 -6.96 -0.13
N LYS A 51 15.78 -8.07 -0.87
CA LYS A 51 16.90 -8.26 -1.81
C LYS A 51 16.85 -7.27 -2.98
N LEU A 52 15.66 -6.99 -3.52
CA LEU A 52 15.48 -6.01 -4.59
C LEU A 52 15.90 -4.61 -4.17
N VAL A 53 15.52 -4.16 -2.96
CA VAL A 53 15.94 -2.85 -2.43
C VAL A 53 17.47 -2.75 -2.36
N ILE A 54 18.13 -3.80 -1.84
CA ILE A 54 19.60 -3.83 -1.74
C ILE A 54 20.26 -3.80 -3.13
N LEU A 55 19.73 -4.56 -4.09
CA LEU A 55 20.27 -4.60 -5.45
C LEU A 55 20.14 -3.25 -6.15
N TYR A 56 18.97 -2.61 -6.07
CA TYR A 56 18.76 -1.29 -6.66
C TYR A 56 19.64 -0.23 -6.01
N ASP A 57 19.83 -0.25 -4.69
CA ASP A 57 20.75 0.66 -3.99
C ASP A 57 22.20 0.48 -4.45
N LYS A 58 22.66 -0.77 -4.61
CA LYS A 58 23.99 -1.08 -5.15
C LYS A 58 24.17 -0.58 -6.58
N ILE A 59 23.14 -0.71 -7.43
CA ILE A 59 23.18 -0.18 -8.81
C ILE A 59 23.32 1.33 -8.78
N LEU A 60 22.52 2.04 -7.96
CA LEU A 60 22.62 3.50 -7.84
C LEU A 60 24.01 3.96 -7.36
N ARG A 61 24.61 3.26 -6.39
CA ARG A 61 26.00 3.53 -5.95
C ARG A 61 27.03 3.30 -7.05
N THR A 62 26.81 2.30 -7.90
CA THR A 62 27.71 2.02 -9.02
C THR A 62 27.58 3.09 -10.11
N LEU A 63 26.36 3.57 -10.38
CA LEU A 63 26.11 4.64 -11.35
C LEU A 63 26.77 5.98 -10.96
N GLN A 64 27.02 6.23 -9.68
CA GLN A 64 27.74 7.43 -9.22
C GLN A 64 29.17 7.54 -9.77
N ARG A 65 29.78 6.45 -10.22
CA ARG A 65 31.13 6.44 -10.82
C ARG A 65 31.16 6.94 -12.27
N ILE A 66 30.00 7.02 -12.92
CA ILE A 66 29.83 7.49 -14.31
C ILE A 66 29.52 8.99 -14.27
N PRO A 67 30.04 9.84 -15.16
CA PRO A 67 29.70 11.27 -15.19
C PRO A 67 28.20 11.49 -15.38
N GLU A 68 27.67 12.57 -14.79
CA GLU A 68 26.23 12.88 -14.76
C GLU A 68 25.64 13.13 -16.16
N ASP A 69 26.44 13.64 -17.09
CA ASP A 69 25.96 13.99 -18.42
C ASP A 69 25.63 12.76 -19.30
N ALA A 70 26.20 11.60 -18.99
CA ALA A 70 26.00 10.38 -19.76
C ALA A 70 24.51 10.02 -19.86
N ALA A 71 23.99 9.95 -21.09
CA ALA A 71 22.58 9.60 -21.34
C ALA A 71 22.18 8.26 -20.69
N TYR A 72 23.11 7.29 -20.68
CA TYR A 72 22.92 6.00 -20.01
C TYR A 72 22.63 6.14 -18.52
N ARG A 73 23.36 7.02 -17.81
CA ARG A 73 23.19 7.24 -16.38
C ARG A 73 21.81 7.84 -16.10
N LYS A 74 21.42 8.91 -16.83
CA LYS A 74 20.13 9.59 -16.68
C LYS A 74 18.95 8.61 -16.84
N HIS A 75 18.95 7.83 -17.92
CA HIS A 75 17.85 6.89 -18.19
C HIS A 75 17.79 5.74 -17.19
N THR A 76 18.94 5.15 -16.87
CA THR A 76 19.00 4.03 -15.91
C THR A 76 18.62 4.49 -14.51
N GLU A 77 19.07 5.67 -14.06
CA GLU A 77 18.67 6.23 -12.77
C GLU A 77 17.16 6.41 -12.67
N ASN A 78 16.51 6.95 -13.72
CA ASN A 78 15.06 7.14 -13.74
C ASN A 78 14.33 5.80 -13.60
N ILE A 79 14.68 4.81 -14.44
CA ILE A 79 14.08 3.46 -14.38
C ILE A 79 14.24 2.84 -12.99
N ILE A 80 15.43 2.93 -12.41
CA ILE A 80 15.71 2.30 -11.11
C ILE A 80 14.99 3.04 -9.98
N LYS A 81 14.93 4.37 -10.00
CA LYS A 81 14.16 5.18 -9.03
C LYS A 81 12.68 4.83 -9.07
N ASP A 82 12.10 4.75 -10.26
CA ASP A 82 10.69 4.40 -10.46
C ASP A 82 10.39 3.00 -9.90
N ARG A 83 11.20 2.00 -10.29
CA ARG A 83 11.05 0.62 -9.80
C ARG A 83 11.22 0.52 -8.29
N LEU A 84 12.19 1.24 -7.72
CA LEU A 84 12.41 1.26 -6.28
C LEU A 84 11.24 1.89 -5.53
N ALA A 85 10.64 2.95 -6.09
CA ALA A 85 9.46 3.60 -5.53
C ALA A 85 8.26 2.62 -5.48
N LEU A 86 8.03 1.88 -6.57
CA LEU A 86 6.97 0.86 -6.65
C LEU A 86 7.14 -0.23 -5.57
N VAL A 87 8.34 -0.78 -5.41
CA VAL A 87 8.61 -1.81 -4.39
C VAL A 87 8.33 -1.28 -2.98
N LYS A 88 8.75 -0.04 -2.67
CA LYS A 88 8.50 0.58 -1.38
C LYS A 88 7.01 0.87 -1.14
N THR A 89 6.28 1.30 -2.17
CA THR A 89 4.84 1.56 -2.07
C THR A 89 4.07 0.28 -1.77
N ALA A 90 4.35 -0.82 -2.47
CA ALA A 90 3.69 -2.10 -2.22
C ALA A 90 3.89 -2.59 -0.77
N GLU A 91 5.08 -2.40 -0.18
CA GLU A 91 5.32 -2.75 1.22
C GLU A 91 4.52 -1.88 2.19
N ARG A 92 4.42 -0.57 1.92
CA ARG A 92 3.60 0.36 2.72
C ARG A 92 2.11 0.05 2.62
N GLU A 93 1.61 -0.26 1.43
CA GLU A 93 0.20 -0.64 1.21
C GLU A 93 -0.15 -1.91 1.97
N LEU A 94 0.75 -2.90 1.97
CA LEU A 94 0.58 -4.13 2.74
C LEU A 94 0.61 -3.88 4.26
N GLN A 95 1.42 -2.94 4.74
CA GLN A 95 1.41 -2.54 6.14
C GLN A 95 0.13 -1.77 6.50
N LEU A 96 -0.33 -0.89 5.62
CA LEU A 96 -1.54 -0.11 5.79
C LEU A 96 -2.77 -1.02 5.84
N SER A 97 -2.89 -1.99 4.95
CA SER A 97 -4.02 -2.92 4.93
C SER A 97 -4.12 -3.72 6.23
N ARG A 98 -2.98 -4.13 6.81
CA ARG A 98 -2.93 -4.78 8.13
C ARG A 98 -3.42 -3.85 9.24
N LYS A 99 -2.98 -2.60 9.25
CA LYS A 99 -3.40 -1.60 10.26
C LYS A 99 -4.86 -1.19 10.11
N MET A 100 -5.37 -1.12 8.88
CA MET A 100 -6.78 -0.83 8.63
C MET A 100 -7.70 -1.86 9.28
N ILE A 101 -7.27 -3.13 9.34
CA ILE A 101 -8.01 -4.18 10.04
C ILE A 101 -8.11 -3.90 11.55
N GLU A 102 -6.99 -3.48 12.15
CA GLU A 102 -6.93 -3.14 13.57
C GLU A 102 -7.74 -1.87 13.90
N TRP A 103 -7.60 -0.83 13.07
CA TRP A 103 -8.26 0.47 13.30
C TRP A 103 -9.75 0.46 13.02
N LYS A 104 -10.26 -0.52 12.24
CA LYS A 104 -11.67 -0.65 11.87
C LYS A 104 -12.31 0.68 11.44
N ALA A 105 -11.59 1.44 10.62
CA ALA A 105 -11.96 2.81 10.24
C ALA A 105 -13.33 2.93 9.52
N TRP A 106 -13.94 1.80 9.13
CA TRP A 106 -15.28 1.70 8.54
C TRP A 106 -16.41 1.61 9.58
N GLU A 107 -16.10 1.49 10.87
CA GLU A 107 -17.10 1.54 11.93
C GLU A 107 -17.72 2.95 12.04
N PRO A 108 -18.99 3.05 12.48
CA PRO A 108 -19.64 4.35 12.62
C PRO A 108 -18.87 5.25 13.59
N LEU A 109 -19.00 6.57 13.38
CA LEU A 109 -18.38 7.57 14.24
C LEU A 109 -18.71 7.30 15.71
N ILE A 110 -17.67 7.36 16.55
CA ILE A 110 -17.79 7.19 18.00
C ILE A 110 -18.60 8.35 18.61
N GLU A 111 -18.40 9.57 18.10
CA GLU A 111 -19.10 10.78 18.54
C GLU A 111 -19.59 11.60 17.33
N GLN A 112 -20.80 12.16 17.43
CA GLN A 112 -21.33 13.07 16.42
C GLN A 112 -20.65 14.43 16.52
N ALA A 113 -20.34 15.05 15.38
CA ALA A 113 -19.72 16.38 15.39
C ALA A 113 -20.65 17.43 16.06
N PRO A 114 -20.13 18.32 16.92
CA PRO A 114 -20.88 19.44 17.44
C PRO A 114 -21.34 20.36 16.29
N LYS A 115 -22.58 20.86 16.39
CA LYS A 115 -23.30 21.53 15.30
C LYS A 115 -22.62 22.78 14.71
N SER A 116 -21.70 23.41 15.45
CA SER A 116 -20.96 24.60 15.02
C SER A 116 -19.52 24.32 14.57
N GLN A 117 -18.97 23.12 14.78
CA GLN A 117 -17.55 22.82 14.56
C GLN A 117 -17.12 22.98 13.09
N TRP A 118 -18.02 22.69 12.15
CA TRP A 118 -17.74 22.73 10.71
C TRP A 118 -18.47 23.88 9.98
N GLN A 119 -18.93 24.91 10.71
CA GLN A 119 -19.53 26.09 10.09
C GLN A 119 -18.44 27.07 9.66
N TRP A 120 -18.34 27.27 8.34
CA TRP A 120 -17.44 28.26 7.73
C TRP A 120 -18.22 29.14 6.75
N PRO A 121 -17.98 30.47 6.70
CA PRO A 121 -17.13 31.29 7.59
C PRO A 121 -17.74 31.49 8.98
N MET A 122 -16.91 31.81 9.98
CA MET A 122 -17.38 32.17 11.33
C MET A 122 -18.13 33.50 11.27
N LYS A 123 -19.36 33.55 11.79
CA LYS A 123 -20.13 34.79 11.99
C LYS A 123 -20.21 35.10 13.47
#